data_AF-A0A9E5QWJ8-F1
#
_entry.id   AF-A0A9E5QWJ8-F1
#
_cell.length_a   1.000
_cell.length_b   1.000
_cell.length_c   1.000
_cell.angle_alpha   90.00
_cell.angle_beta   90.00
_cell.angle_gamma   90.00
#
_symmetry.space_group_name_H-M   'P 1'
#
loop_
_entity.id
_entity.type
_entity.pdbx_description
1 polymer ?
#
loop_
_entity_poly.entity_id
_entity_poly.type
_entity_poly.pdbx_seq_one_letter_code
_entity_poly.pdbx_strand_id
1 'polypeptide(L)'
;MNRFAWHQFLIWFHFLLNPFQPQFGNAQCIPTGLSETVTTSGTVLNSYYPGGANVDAGQNMITVGARRGNFDIAEGDLLLIIQMQGIEINTTLPDNIINGDYADGPGLLDRQGHLNTANNRAGQYEYAVANGPVSSGSLPLKANLLNSYRHSLTPSGNLGAQTFQVVRVANYLNLTINNGASVSALPWNGRTGGIVAIDVAGNLTIGGFIDVSNQGFRGGGRRASEVVNNLPGHRGEGIAGTPRLVYDGLAIADLGTFTYPGTVSGDFAPDRGIGPPAMRVVPVCWMAAAAAEVMAPMAVMAAWMMRLIRATIPKEPLP
;
A
#
# COMPACT_ATOMS: atom_id res chain seq x y z
N MET A 1 66.76 37.22 -29.89
CA MET A 1 65.62 36.84 -30.75
C MET A 1 65.03 35.53 -30.23
N ASN A 2 63.70 35.49 -30.18
CA ASN A 2 62.83 34.33 -30.01
C ASN A 2 62.69 33.70 -28.62
N ARG A 3 61.55 34.07 -28.01
CA ARG A 3 60.79 33.36 -26.99
C ARG A 3 60.41 31.97 -27.50
N PHE A 4 60.21 30.98 -26.63
CA PHE A 4 58.92 30.30 -26.45
C PHE A 4 58.93 29.33 -25.27
N ALA A 5 57.76 29.17 -24.68
CA ALA A 5 57.49 28.81 -23.31
C ALA A 5 57.46 27.31 -23.00
N TRP A 6 57.77 27.02 -21.74
CA TRP A 6 57.53 25.79 -21.01
C TRP A 6 56.05 25.40 -20.99
N HIS A 7 55.72 24.15 -21.27
CA HIS A 7 54.48 23.53 -20.80
C HIS A 7 54.79 22.13 -20.28
N GLN A 8 54.72 21.97 -18.95
CA GLN A 8 54.62 20.67 -18.30
C GLN A 8 53.14 20.28 -18.19
N PHE A 9 52.86 19.04 -18.57
CA PHE A 9 51.57 18.36 -18.46
C PHE A 9 51.18 18.21 -16.99
N LEU A 10 50.01 18.74 -16.60
CA LEU A 10 49.34 18.37 -15.35
C LEU A 10 47.89 17.97 -15.68
N ILE A 11 47.60 16.68 -15.53
CA ILE A 11 46.28 16.07 -15.71
C ILE A 11 45.44 16.41 -14.47
N TRP A 12 44.36 17.18 -14.65
CA TRP A 12 43.36 17.44 -13.61
C TRP A 12 42.29 16.36 -13.64
N PHE A 13 42.28 15.46 -12.66
CA PHE A 13 41.13 14.62 -12.33
C PHE A 13 40.07 15.50 -11.64
N HIS A 14 39.00 15.86 -12.36
CA HIS A 14 37.79 16.38 -11.73
C HIS A 14 36.98 15.22 -11.16
N PHE A 15 37.25 14.87 -9.90
CA PHE A 15 36.30 14.13 -9.07
C PHE A 15 35.20 15.11 -8.64
N LEU A 16 34.16 15.26 -9.46
CA LEU A 16 32.87 15.79 -9.01
C LEU A 16 32.23 14.73 -8.11
N LEU A 17 32.58 14.75 -6.83
CA LEU A 17 31.75 14.16 -5.80
C LEU A 17 30.47 14.99 -5.76
N ASN A 18 29.49 14.52 -6.51
CA ASN A 18 28.11 14.96 -6.45
C ASN A 18 27.54 14.34 -5.17
N PRO A 19 27.33 15.07 -4.07
CA PRO A 19 26.52 14.53 -3.00
C PRO A 19 25.09 14.49 -3.55
N PHE A 20 24.68 13.33 -4.06
CA PHE A 20 23.26 12.94 -4.05
C PHE A 20 22.84 12.84 -2.57
N GLN A 21 22.71 13.99 -1.94
CA GLN A 21 21.83 14.14 -0.81
C GLN A 21 20.44 14.06 -1.46
N PRO A 22 19.55 13.16 -1.05
CA PRO A 22 18.15 13.34 -1.37
C PRO A 22 17.81 14.75 -0.87
N GLN A 23 17.54 15.66 -1.80
CA GLN A 23 16.83 16.87 -1.45
C GLN A 23 15.47 16.38 -1.02
N PHE A 24 15.31 16.20 0.29
CA PHE A 24 14.02 16.45 0.91
C PHE A 24 13.70 17.88 0.50
N GLY A 25 12.98 18.03 -0.62
CA GLY A 25 12.38 19.30 -0.95
C GLY A 25 11.68 19.72 0.31
N ASN A 26 12.00 20.92 0.79
CA ASN A 26 11.34 21.51 1.94
C ASN A 26 9.85 21.38 1.67
N ALA A 27 9.23 20.36 2.27
CA ALA A 27 7.80 20.31 2.44
C ALA A 27 7.58 21.56 3.28
N GLN A 28 7.13 22.64 2.64
CA GLN A 28 6.55 23.74 3.37
C GLN A 28 5.55 23.07 4.30
N CYS A 29 5.79 23.17 5.61
CA CYS A 29 4.77 22.91 6.60
C CYS A 29 3.59 23.79 6.20
N ILE A 30 2.63 23.22 5.46
CA ILE A 30 1.31 23.81 5.43
C ILE A 30 0.83 23.67 6.86
N PRO A 31 0.45 24.76 7.52
CA PRO A 31 -0.13 24.64 8.83
C PRO A 31 -1.51 24.00 8.63
N THR A 32 -1.63 22.69 8.80
CA THR A 32 -2.78 22.19 9.55
C THR A 32 -2.42 22.28 11.02
N GLY A 33 -2.22 23.53 11.48
CA GLY A 33 -2.05 23.92 12.88
C GLY A 33 -3.33 23.73 13.70
N LEU A 34 -4.16 22.76 13.34
CA LEU A 34 -5.37 22.40 14.06
C LEU A 34 -5.05 21.14 14.84
N SER A 35 -5.26 21.24 16.15
CA SER A 35 -5.38 20.08 16.99
C SER A 35 -6.75 19.47 16.73
N GLU A 36 -6.82 18.17 16.44
CA GLU A 36 -8.08 17.47 16.20
C GLU A 36 -8.43 16.60 17.40
N THR A 37 -9.72 16.53 17.74
CA THR A 37 -10.22 15.62 18.78
C THR A 37 -11.33 14.74 18.23
N VAL A 38 -11.03 13.46 18.08
CA VAL A 38 -11.99 12.44 17.64
C VAL A 38 -12.87 12.06 18.82
N THR A 39 -14.16 12.37 18.73
CA THR A 39 -15.16 12.15 19.79
C THR A 39 -16.16 11.05 19.46
N THR A 40 -16.22 10.62 18.20
CA THR A 40 -17.17 9.62 17.70
C THR A 40 -16.44 8.37 17.21
N SER A 41 -17.08 7.22 17.39
CA SER A 41 -16.58 5.94 16.85
C SER A 41 -16.77 5.85 15.35
N GLY A 42 -15.81 5.23 14.65
CA GLY A 42 -15.85 5.01 13.21
C GLY A 42 -15.46 6.24 12.39
N THR A 43 -14.75 7.21 12.98
CA THR A 43 -14.34 8.43 12.28
C THR A 43 -13.32 8.11 11.19
N VAL A 44 -13.61 8.50 9.93
CA VAL A 44 -12.67 8.34 8.81
C VAL A 44 -11.98 9.67 8.51
N LEU A 45 -10.67 9.70 8.74
CA LEU A 45 -9.84 10.90 8.52
C LEU A 45 -9.18 10.94 7.14
N ASN A 46 -9.05 9.78 6.47
CA ASN A 46 -8.42 9.66 5.17
C ASN A 46 -9.40 9.83 4.01
N SER A 47 -8.87 10.26 2.87
CA SER A 47 -9.51 10.12 1.56
C SER A 47 -8.65 9.28 0.64
N TYR A 48 -9.29 8.59 -0.30
CA TYR A 48 -8.66 7.59 -1.14
C TYR A 48 -9.01 7.85 -2.60
N TYR A 49 -8.03 7.72 -3.47
CA TYR A 49 -8.17 7.85 -4.91
C TYR A 49 -7.63 6.57 -5.57
N PRO A 50 -8.43 5.84 -6.36
CA PRO A 50 -7.93 4.66 -7.05
C PRO A 50 -6.96 5.08 -8.15
N GLY A 51 -5.91 4.28 -8.39
CA GLY A 51 -5.11 4.42 -9.60
C GLY A 51 -5.98 4.33 -10.85
N GLY A 52 -5.73 5.22 -11.81
CA GLY A 52 -6.45 5.30 -13.08
C GLY A 52 -5.67 4.76 -14.28
N ALA A 53 -4.34 4.79 -14.23
CA ALA A 53 -3.46 4.25 -15.26
C ALA A 53 -2.09 3.86 -14.66
N ASN A 54 -1.28 3.14 -15.44
CA ASN A 54 0.12 2.92 -15.10
C ASN A 54 0.87 4.25 -14.95
N VAL A 55 1.79 4.31 -13.99
CA VAL A 55 2.72 5.44 -13.84
C VAL A 55 4.12 4.88 -13.58
N ASP A 56 5.11 5.43 -14.27
CA ASP A 56 6.50 5.01 -14.14
C ASP A 56 7.28 5.89 -13.15
N ALA A 57 8.31 5.31 -12.53
CA ALA A 57 9.29 6.07 -11.78
C ALA A 57 9.86 7.21 -12.65
N GLY A 58 10.17 8.35 -12.02
CA GLY A 58 10.60 9.57 -12.71
C GLY A 58 9.45 10.47 -13.18
N GLN A 59 8.19 10.02 -13.15
CA GLN A 59 7.02 10.86 -13.44
C GLN A 59 6.57 11.63 -12.20
N ASN A 60 5.96 12.80 -12.38
CA ASN A 60 5.38 13.62 -11.29
C ASN A 60 3.88 13.87 -11.48
N MET A 61 3.22 13.09 -12.34
CA MET A 61 1.79 13.17 -12.57
C MET A 61 1.19 11.77 -12.49
N ILE A 62 0.16 11.62 -11.66
CA ILE A 62 -0.56 10.35 -11.48
C ILE A 62 -1.98 10.50 -12.03
N THR A 63 -2.40 9.59 -12.90
CA THR A 63 -3.81 9.46 -13.24
C THR A 63 -4.55 8.73 -12.13
N VAL A 64 -5.60 9.33 -11.59
CA VAL A 64 -6.43 8.79 -10.52
C VAL A 64 -7.92 8.84 -10.88
N GLY A 65 -8.71 7.94 -10.29
CA GLY A 65 -10.16 7.95 -10.40
C GLY A 65 -10.84 8.81 -9.32
N ALA A 66 -12.15 8.59 -9.16
CA ALA A 66 -12.98 9.37 -8.24
C ALA A 66 -12.61 9.15 -6.75
N ARG A 67 -12.64 10.25 -5.98
CA ARG A 67 -12.41 10.26 -4.53
C ARG A 67 -13.43 9.40 -3.79
N ARG A 68 -12.97 8.69 -2.76
CA ARG A 68 -13.79 8.21 -1.64
C ARG A 68 -13.30 8.85 -0.34
N GLY A 69 -14.21 9.30 0.52
CA GLY A 69 -13.89 10.06 1.73
C GLY A 69 -14.23 11.55 1.59
N ASN A 70 -14.02 12.29 2.68
CA ASN A 70 -14.59 13.62 2.86
C ASN A 70 -13.64 14.77 2.53
N PHE A 71 -12.34 14.51 2.39
CA PHE A 71 -11.32 15.53 2.21
C PHE A 71 -10.71 15.47 0.81
N ASP A 72 -10.77 16.56 0.06
CA ASP A 72 -10.05 16.67 -1.21
C ASP A 72 -8.55 16.79 -1.01
N ILE A 73 -7.78 16.26 -1.96
CA ILE A 73 -6.36 16.59 -2.06
C ILE A 73 -6.23 18.05 -2.49
N ALA A 74 -5.44 18.82 -1.75
CA ALA A 74 -5.01 20.17 -2.05
C ALA A 74 -3.49 20.24 -2.23
N GLU A 75 -2.99 21.36 -2.76
CA GLU A 75 -1.55 21.59 -2.84
C GLU A 75 -0.89 21.45 -1.46
N GLY A 76 0.25 20.74 -1.42
CA GLY A 76 1.07 20.52 -0.23
C GLY A 76 0.58 19.45 0.74
N ASP A 77 -0.55 18.79 0.46
CA ASP A 77 -0.96 17.61 1.20
C ASP A 77 0.08 16.49 1.08
N LEU A 78 0.30 15.79 2.20
CA LEU A 78 1.07 14.54 2.24
C LEU A 78 0.20 13.39 1.72
N LEU A 79 0.77 12.59 0.84
CA LEU A 79 0.11 11.48 0.16
C LEU A 79 0.89 10.18 0.41
N LEU A 80 0.17 9.08 0.63
CA LEU A 80 0.71 7.74 0.55
C LEU A 80 0.28 7.11 -0.78
N ILE A 81 1.24 6.70 -1.60
CA ILE A 81 0.98 5.99 -2.85
C ILE A 81 1.41 4.54 -2.64
N ILE A 82 0.48 3.59 -2.78
CA ILE A 82 0.74 2.18 -2.43
C ILE A 82 0.12 1.22 -3.45
N GLN A 83 0.93 0.28 -3.93
CA GLN A 83 0.51 -0.83 -4.76
C GLN A 83 -0.15 -1.90 -3.88
N MET A 84 -1.45 -2.07 -4.03
CA MET A 84 -2.27 -2.98 -3.22
C MET A 84 -2.23 -4.41 -3.77
N GLN A 85 -2.32 -4.55 -5.09
CA GLN A 85 -2.29 -5.84 -5.79
C GLN A 85 -1.28 -5.78 -6.93
N GLY A 86 -0.76 -6.93 -7.35
CA GLY A 86 0.15 -7.04 -8.48
C GLY A 86 1.29 -8.01 -8.20
N ILE A 87 0.91 -9.24 -7.83
CA ILE A 87 1.82 -10.35 -7.67
C ILE A 87 1.54 -11.42 -8.72
N GLU A 88 2.57 -12.18 -9.08
CA GLU A 88 2.44 -13.37 -9.91
C GLU A 88 2.13 -14.59 -9.03
N ILE A 89 1.31 -15.51 -9.57
CA ILE A 89 1.00 -16.80 -8.95
C ILE A 89 1.23 -17.93 -9.94
N ASN A 90 1.46 -19.15 -9.44
CA ASN A 90 1.45 -20.34 -10.29
C ASN A 90 0.03 -20.58 -10.83
N THR A 91 -0.11 -20.67 -12.16
CA THR A 91 -1.39 -20.95 -12.85
C THR A 91 -1.47 -22.37 -13.40
N THR A 92 -0.46 -23.21 -13.12
CA THR A 92 -0.37 -24.57 -13.64
C THR A 92 -1.51 -25.42 -13.11
N LEU A 93 -2.15 -26.15 -14.03
CA LEU A 93 -3.24 -27.08 -13.79
C LEU A 93 -2.70 -28.53 -13.79
N PRO A 94 -3.36 -29.50 -13.12
CA PRO A 94 -4.70 -29.42 -12.54
C PRO A 94 -4.78 -28.72 -11.17
N ASP A 95 -5.61 -27.67 -11.10
CA ASP A 95 -6.10 -27.07 -9.85
C ASP A 95 -7.28 -27.87 -9.27
N ASN A 96 -7.92 -28.70 -10.10
CA ASN A 96 -9.14 -29.44 -9.72
C ASN A 96 -8.89 -30.74 -8.93
N ILE A 97 -7.71 -30.93 -8.36
CA ILE A 97 -7.36 -32.11 -7.56
C ILE A 97 -6.83 -31.69 -6.19
N ILE A 98 -7.00 -32.57 -5.19
CA ILE A 98 -6.31 -32.45 -3.90
C ILE A 98 -4.80 -32.45 -4.20
N ASN A 99 -4.08 -31.40 -3.76
CA ASN A 99 -2.67 -31.10 -4.07
C ASN A 99 -2.41 -30.55 -5.49
N GLY A 100 -3.33 -29.76 -6.06
CA GLY A 100 -3.06 -28.97 -7.26
C GLY A 100 -2.01 -27.86 -7.05
N ASP A 101 -1.27 -27.52 -8.10
CA ASP A 101 -0.13 -26.58 -8.06
C ASP A 101 -0.54 -25.09 -8.15
N TYR A 102 -1.85 -24.79 -8.22
CA TYR A 102 -2.34 -23.42 -8.37
C TYR A 102 -2.05 -22.58 -7.13
N ALA A 103 -1.42 -21.42 -7.36
CA ALA A 103 -0.88 -20.54 -6.32
C ALA A 103 0.13 -21.21 -5.37
N ASP A 104 0.71 -22.35 -5.78
CA ASP A 104 1.77 -23.01 -5.04
C ASP A 104 3.12 -22.29 -5.17
N GLY A 105 3.96 -22.46 -4.16
CA GLY A 105 5.33 -21.97 -4.13
C GLY A 105 6.32 -22.79 -4.95
N PRO A 106 7.55 -22.32 -5.21
CA PRO A 106 8.58 -23.18 -5.79
C PRO A 106 8.88 -24.36 -4.85
N GLY A 107 8.93 -25.57 -5.41
CA GLY A 107 9.37 -26.78 -4.70
C GLY A 107 8.29 -27.56 -3.93
N LEU A 108 7.03 -27.57 -4.39
CA LEU A 108 5.89 -28.23 -3.74
C LEU A 108 5.56 -27.64 -2.35
N LEU A 109 5.93 -26.37 -2.13
CA LEU A 109 5.68 -25.68 -0.86
C LEU A 109 4.26 -25.15 -0.86
N ASP A 110 3.33 -26.05 -0.49
CA ASP A 110 1.89 -25.80 -0.49
C ASP A 110 1.57 -24.38 0.00
N ARG A 111 0.88 -23.60 -0.84
CA ARG A 111 0.14 -22.39 -0.44
C ARG A 111 0.96 -21.11 -0.21
N GLN A 112 2.14 -20.96 -0.82
CA GLN A 112 2.88 -19.69 -0.71
C GLN A 112 2.13 -18.49 -1.29
N GLY A 113 1.22 -18.70 -2.24
CA GLY A 113 0.33 -17.66 -2.72
C GLY A 113 1.00 -16.60 -3.59
N HIS A 114 2.26 -16.82 -3.98
CA HIS A 114 3.00 -15.98 -4.91
C HIS A 114 4.21 -16.71 -5.50
N LEU A 115 4.59 -16.33 -6.72
CA LEU A 115 5.89 -16.64 -7.31
C LEU A 115 6.87 -15.53 -6.91
N ASN A 116 8.08 -15.87 -6.45
CA ASN A 116 9.09 -14.87 -6.12
C ASN A 116 9.81 -14.39 -7.39
N THR A 117 9.27 -13.39 -8.07
CA THR A 117 9.80 -12.84 -9.32
C THR A 117 9.99 -11.32 -9.26
N ALA A 118 10.71 -10.77 -10.23
CA ALA A 118 10.95 -9.32 -10.35
C ALA A 118 9.67 -8.49 -10.61
N ASN A 119 8.55 -9.13 -10.95
CA ASN A 119 7.29 -8.46 -11.26
C ASN A 119 6.37 -8.27 -10.03
N ASN A 120 6.81 -8.71 -8.86
CA ASN A 120 6.07 -8.56 -7.61
C ASN A 120 6.11 -7.12 -7.10
N ARG A 121 4.99 -6.42 -7.23
CA ARG A 121 4.87 -5.00 -6.84
C ARG A 121 3.96 -4.77 -5.66
N ALA A 122 3.11 -5.74 -5.29
CA ALA A 122 2.23 -5.59 -4.14
C ALA A 122 3.02 -5.25 -2.86
N GLY A 123 2.57 -4.24 -2.14
CA GLY A 123 3.25 -3.70 -0.96
C GLY A 123 4.33 -2.65 -1.26
N GLN A 124 4.64 -2.34 -2.52
CA GLN A 124 5.49 -1.20 -2.89
C GLN A 124 4.77 0.11 -2.55
N TYR A 125 5.45 1.03 -1.85
CA TYR A 125 4.87 2.32 -1.48
C TYR A 125 5.91 3.44 -1.42
N GLU A 126 5.43 4.69 -1.50
CA GLU A 126 6.19 5.90 -1.19
C GLU A 126 5.26 7.01 -0.69
N TYR A 127 5.86 7.98 -0.01
CA TYR A 127 5.20 9.23 0.35
C TYR A 127 5.54 10.31 -0.67
N ALA A 128 4.54 11.10 -1.05
CA ALA A 128 4.68 12.22 -1.97
C ALA A 128 3.93 13.44 -1.46
N VAL A 129 4.25 14.61 -2.01
CA VAL A 129 3.55 15.86 -1.70
C VAL A 129 2.82 16.33 -2.95
N ALA A 130 1.53 16.63 -2.81
CA ALA A 130 0.72 17.17 -3.88
C ALA A 130 1.23 18.55 -4.34
N ASN A 131 1.29 18.79 -5.64
CA ASN A 131 1.58 20.11 -6.22
C ASN A 131 0.30 20.88 -6.59
N GLY A 132 -0.87 20.32 -6.25
CA GLY A 132 -2.17 20.88 -6.59
C GLY A 132 -3.28 19.87 -6.37
N PRO A 133 -4.55 20.30 -6.49
CA PRO A 133 -5.68 19.39 -6.39
C PRO A 133 -5.75 18.43 -7.58
N VAL A 134 -6.54 17.36 -7.42
CA VAL A 134 -6.89 16.48 -8.54
C VAL A 134 -7.78 17.27 -9.52
N SER A 135 -7.34 17.36 -10.77
CA SER A 135 -8.09 18.03 -11.85
C SER A 135 -8.20 17.11 -13.05
N SER A 136 -9.42 16.87 -13.53
CA SER A 136 -9.69 15.99 -14.68
C SER A 136 -9.01 14.61 -14.56
N GLY A 137 -9.00 14.03 -13.35
CA GLY A 137 -8.38 12.73 -13.08
C GLY A 137 -6.85 12.74 -13.02
N SER A 138 -6.21 13.92 -13.01
CA SER A 138 -4.75 14.06 -12.92
C SER A 138 -4.35 14.67 -11.59
N LEU A 139 -3.40 14.04 -10.89
CA LEU A 139 -2.82 14.48 -9.63
C LEU A 139 -1.36 14.89 -9.85
N PRO A 140 -1.03 16.19 -9.80
CA PRO A 140 0.34 16.66 -9.91
C PRO A 140 1.09 16.53 -8.57
N LEU A 141 2.38 16.17 -8.64
CA LEU A 141 3.28 15.98 -7.48
C LEU A 141 4.43 16.98 -7.50
N LYS A 142 4.94 17.36 -6.32
CA LYS A 142 6.06 18.30 -6.20
C LYS A 142 7.40 17.69 -6.61
N ALA A 143 7.52 16.37 -6.50
CA ALA A 143 8.71 15.61 -6.87
C ALA A 143 8.33 14.43 -7.77
N ASN A 144 9.33 13.93 -8.49
CA ASN A 144 9.19 12.73 -9.29
C ASN A 144 9.08 11.49 -8.40
N LEU A 145 8.29 10.51 -8.84
CA LEU A 145 8.14 9.23 -8.18
C LEU A 145 9.44 8.43 -8.20
N LEU A 146 9.72 7.75 -7.10
CA LEU A 146 10.83 6.79 -7.01
C LEU A 146 10.42 5.42 -7.56
N ASN A 147 9.14 5.08 -7.44
CA ASN A 147 8.59 3.79 -7.84
C ASN A 147 7.68 3.90 -9.06
N SER A 148 7.56 2.80 -9.81
CA SER A 148 6.50 2.63 -10.80
C SER A 148 5.30 1.91 -10.18
N TYR A 149 4.09 2.39 -10.46
CA TYR A 149 2.84 1.77 -10.03
C TYR A 149 2.04 1.28 -11.24
N ARG A 150 1.39 0.13 -11.08
CA ARG A 150 0.69 -0.55 -12.18
C ARG A 150 -0.81 -0.65 -11.90
N HIS A 151 -1.60 -0.40 -12.94
CA HIS A 151 -3.05 -0.52 -12.93
C HIS A 151 -3.52 -1.39 -14.10
N SER A 152 -4.04 -2.57 -13.77
CA SER A 152 -4.74 -3.47 -14.69
C SER A 152 -5.68 -4.35 -13.89
N LEU A 153 -6.99 -4.27 -14.16
CA LEU A 153 -7.96 -5.18 -13.55
C LEU A 153 -8.05 -6.52 -14.29
N THR A 154 -7.47 -6.61 -15.49
CA THR A 154 -7.45 -7.83 -16.30
C THR A 154 -6.16 -8.60 -16.03
N PRO A 155 -6.24 -9.84 -15.50
CA PRO A 155 -5.08 -10.70 -15.32
C PRO A 155 -4.41 -11.06 -16.64
N SER A 156 -3.11 -11.33 -16.62
CA SER A 156 -2.35 -11.74 -17.81
C SER A 156 -1.29 -12.78 -17.46
N GLY A 157 -1.34 -13.94 -18.11
CA GLY A 157 -0.43 -15.05 -17.80
C GLY A 157 -0.51 -15.45 -16.33
N ASN A 158 0.59 -15.31 -15.60
CA ASN A 158 0.69 -15.60 -14.17
C ASN A 158 0.41 -14.37 -13.29
N LEU A 159 0.28 -13.19 -13.89
CA LEU A 159 0.16 -11.92 -13.18
C LEU A 159 -1.31 -11.58 -12.91
N GLY A 160 -1.59 -11.38 -11.63
CA GLY A 160 -2.91 -11.01 -11.13
C GLY A 160 -3.33 -9.58 -11.43
N ALA A 161 -4.46 -9.19 -10.83
CA ALA A 161 -4.88 -7.80 -10.83
C ALA A 161 -3.77 -6.91 -10.28
N GLN A 162 -3.59 -5.75 -10.90
CA GLN A 162 -2.68 -4.72 -10.45
C GLN A 162 -3.50 -3.49 -10.08
N THR A 163 -3.50 -3.15 -8.81
CA THR A 163 -4.19 -1.97 -8.29
C THR A 163 -3.29 -1.24 -7.33
N PHE A 164 -3.28 0.08 -7.45
CA PHE A 164 -2.69 0.98 -6.46
C PHE A 164 -3.72 2.01 -6.06
N GLN A 165 -3.53 2.62 -4.90
CA GLN A 165 -4.31 3.74 -4.44
C GLN A 165 -3.40 4.86 -3.95
N VAL A 166 -3.92 6.09 -4.05
CA VAL A 166 -3.36 7.26 -3.41
C VAL A 166 -4.23 7.60 -2.20
N VAL A 167 -3.64 7.63 -1.02
CA VAL A 167 -4.29 7.98 0.25
C VAL A 167 -3.83 9.36 0.65
N ARG A 168 -4.77 10.30 0.83
CA ARG A 168 -4.48 11.58 1.48
C ARG A 168 -4.20 11.31 2.96
N VAL A 169 -2.99 11.60 3.41
CA VAL A 169 -2.59 11.42 4.81
C VAL A 169 -3.22 12.53 5.64
N ALA A 170 -3.86 12.19 6.75
CA ALA A 170 -4.39 13.18 7.67
C ALA A 170 -3.25 13.76 8.50
N ASN A 171 -2.87 15.01 8.24
CA ASN A 171 -1.79 15.69 8.95
C ASN A 171 -2.34 16.65 10.02
N TYR A 172 -1.86 16.52 11.26
CA TYR A 172 -2.28 17.35 12.39
C TYR A 172 -1.07 17.84 13.20
N LEU A 173 -1.23 18.99 13.86
CA LEU A 173 -0.28 19.39 14.91
C LEU A 173 -0.45 18.53 16.16
N ASN A 174 -1.66 18.35 16.67
CA ASN A 174 -1.96 17.40 17.75
C ASN A 174 -3.20 16.59 17.38
N LEU A 175 -3.27 15.34 17.80
CA LEU A 175 -4.43 14.49 17.61
C LEU A 175 -4.78 13.79 18.92
N THR A 176 -6.02 13.94 19.36
CA THR A 176 -6.57 13.18 20.48
C THR A 176 -7.71 12.28 20.00
N ILE A 177 -7.67 11.00 20.32
CA ILE A 177 -8.79 10.07 20.17
C ILE A 177 -9.37 9.85 21.56
N ASN A 178 -10.57 10.37 21.83
CA ASN A 178 -11.18 10.28 23.15
C ASN A 178 -11.53 8.83 23.52
N ASN A 179 -11.63 8.56 24.83
CA ASN A 179 -12.20 7.31 25.31
C ASN A 179 -13.61 7.09 24.74
N GLY A 180 -13.90 5.89 24.26
CA GLY A 180 -15.16 5.55 23.57
C GLY A 180 -15.26 6.03 22.12
N ALA A 181 -14.23 6.70 21.58
CA ALA A 181 -14.15 7.09 20.17
C ALA A 181 -13.18 6.17 19.39
N SER A 182 -13.28 6.19 18.06
CA SER A 182 -12.36 5.45 17.22
C SER A 182 -12.13 6.08 15.86
N VAL A 183 -10.90 5.93 15.35
CA VAL A 183 -10.56 6.20 13.96
C VAL A 183 -10.64 4.91 13.16
N SER A 184 -11.18 4.99 11.95
CA SER A 184 -11.47 3.88 11.06
C SER A 184 -11.04 4.21 9.62
N ALA A 185 -10.96 3.20 8.77
CA ALA A 185 -10.83 3.36 7.32
C ALA A 185 -12.19 3.20 6.63
N LEU A 186 -12.24 3.58 5.35
CA LEU A 186 -13.30 3.06 4.47
C LEU A 186 -12.98 1.60 4.13
N PRO A 187 -13.97 0.69 4.10
CA PRO A 187 -13.74 -0.68 3.66
C PRO A 187 -13.14 -0.73 2.25
N TRP A 188 -12.15 -1.62 2.09
CA TRP A 188 -11.55 -1.94 0.81
C TRP A 188 -12.60 -2.49 -0.15
N ASN A 189 -12.69 -1.90 -1.34
CA ASN A 189 -13.69 -2.27 -2.35
C ASN A 189 -13.10 -2.92 -3.60
N GLY A 190 -11.83 -3.34 -3.58
CA GLY A 190 -11.08 -3.79 -4.75
C GLY A 190 -10.24 -2.72 -5.43
N ARG A 191 -10.37 -1.44 -5.04
CA ARG A 191 -9.57 -0.35 -5.60
C ARG A 191 -9.06 0.64 -4.56
N THR A 192 -9.84 0.93 -3.52
CA THR A 192 -9.46 1.86 -2.44
C THR A 192 -10.01 1.45 -1.08
N GLY A 193 -9.39 1.94 -0.01
CA GLY A 193 -9.78 1.73 1.38
C GLY A 193 -8.78 0.88 2.16
N GLY A 194 -9.17 0.46 3.36
CA GLY A 194 -8.43 -0.47 4.21
C GLY A 194 -7.14 0.06 4.84
N ILE A 195 -6.89 1.36 4.76
CA ILE A 195 -5.67 2.00 5.29
C ILE A 195 -6.05 3.22 6.10
N VAL A 196 -5.58 3.29 7.34
CA VAL A 196 -5.51 4.54 8.10
C VAL A 196 -4.10 5.09 7.99
N ALA A 197 -3.96 6.35 7.54
CA ALA A 197 -2.68 7.04 7.42
C ALA A 197 -2.77 8.42 8.08
N ILE A 198 -2.05 8.60 9.18
CA ILE A 198 -2.09 9.84 9.97
C ILE A 198 -0.64 10.26 10.22
N ASP A 199 -0.38 11.56 10.08
CA ASP A 199 0.87 12.20 10.44
C ASP A 199 0.60 13.24 11.53
N VAL A 200 1.32 13.18 12.65
CA VAL A 200 1.12 14.07 13.80
C VAL A 200 2.46 14.67 14.19
N ALA A 201 2.58 15.98 14.04
CA ALA A 201 3.84 16.67 14.32
C ALA A 201 4.12 16.84 15.83
N GLY A 202 3.08 17.08 16.61
CA GLY A 202 3.14 17.25 18.07
C GLY A 202 2.59 16.03 18.81
N ASN A 203 1.61 16.25 19.69
CA ASN A 203 1.10 15.22 20.59
C ASN A 203 0.03 14.33 19.93
N LEU A 204 0.26 13.02 19.94
CA LEU A 204 -0.73 11.99 19.63
C LEU A 204 -1.21 11.33 20.94
N THR A 205 -2.46 11.56 21.31
CA THR A 205 -3.11 10.95 22.48
C THR A 205 -4.18 9.96 22.04
N ILE A 206 -4.00 8.67 22.30
CA ILE A 206 -4.99 7.63 21.97
C ILE A 206 -5.63 7.11 23.26
N GLY A 207 -6.77 7.70 23.65
CA GLY A 207 -7.63 7.20 24.72
C GLY A 207 -8.71 6.23 24.23
N GLY A 208 -9.04 6.26 22.94
CA GLY A 208 -9.93 5.31 22.25
C GLY A 208 -9.16 4.29 21.40
N PHE A 209 -9.62 4.03 20.18
CA PHE A 209 -9.02 3.03 19.28
C PHE A 209 -8.73 3.57 17.87
N ILE A 210 -7.75 2.96 17.21
CA ILE A 210 -7.73 2.92 15.74
C ILE A 210 -8.14 1.51 15.35
N ASP A 211 -9.29 1.37 14.71
CA ASP A 211 -9.91 0.10 14.39
C ASP A 211 -10.23 0.00 12.91
N VAL A 212 -9.51 -0.90 12.23
CA VAL A 212 -9.69 -1.23 10.81
C VAL A 212 -10.19 -2.67 10.61
N SER A 213 -10.79 -3.25 11.64
CA SER A 213 -11.36 -4.60 11.60
C SER A 213 -12.38 -4.71 10.47
N ASN A 214 -12.26 -5.79 9.69
CA ASN A 214 -13.12 -6.09 8.53
C ASN A 214 -13.10 -5.04 7.40
N GLN A 215 -12.11 -4.13 7.38
CA GLN A 215 -12.01 -3.07 6.36
C GLN A 215 -10.87 -3.29 5.36
N GLY A 216 -10.03 -4.31 5.58
CA GLY A 216 -9.00 -4.77 4.63
C GLY A 216 -9.58 -5.60 3.49
N PHE A 217 -8.74 -6.44 2.87
CA PHE A 217 -9.20 -7.34 1.80
C PHE A 217 -10.42 -8.16 2.23
N ARG A 218 -11.37 -8.29 1.30
CA ARG A 218 -12.65 -8.93 1.55
C ARG A 218 -12.50 -10.44 1.67
N GLY A 219 -13.30 -11.04 2.53
CA GLY A 219 -13.35 -12.50 2.68
C GLY A 219 -13.88 -13.19 1.42
N GLY A 220 -13.76 -14.52 1.35
CA GLY A 220 -14.35 -15.29 0.27
C GLY A 220 -15.86 -15.43 0.42
N GLY A 221 -16.59 -15.26 -0.68
CA GLY A 221 -18.01 -15.52 -0.76
C GLY A 221 -18.31 -16.90 -1.35
N ARG A 222 -19.55 -17.37 -1.15
CA ARG A 222 -20.05 -18.66 -1.68
C ARG A 222 -21.49 -18.59 -2.13
N ARG A 223 -21.91 -19.49 -3.02
CA ARG A 223 -23.33 -19.68 -3.35
C ARG A 223 -23.97 -20.64 -2.36
N ALA A 224 -25.25 -20.44 -2.06
CA ALA A 224 -26.01 -21.36 -1.20
C ALA A 224 -26.08 -22.79 -1.78
N SER A 225 -26.03 -22.93 -3.11
CA SER A 225 -26.00 -24.21 -3.81
C SER A 225 -24.67 -24.96 -3.70
N GLU A 226 -23.61 -24.33 -3.19
CA GLU A 226 -22.27 -24.90 -3.05
C GLU A 226 -22.01 -25.51 -1.66
N VAL A 227 -23.07 -25.65 -0.84
CA VAL A 227 -23.02 -26.32 0.49
C VAL A 227 -22.83 -27.85 0.38
N VAL A 228 -22.65 -28.38 -0.83
CA VAL A 228 -22.50 -29.82 -1.05
C VAL A 228 -21.07 -30.24 -0.67
N ASN A 229 -20.96 -31.23 0.22
CA ASN A 229 -19.74 -31.98 0.55
C ASN A 229 -18.71 -31.37 1.52
N ASN A 230 -19.11 -30.51 2.46
CA ASN A 230 -18.20 -30.09 3.54
C ASN A 230 -16.88 -29.48 3.00
N LEU A 231 -16.96 -28.80 1.85
CA LEU A 231 -15.80 -28.26 1.15
C LEU A 231 -15.15 -27.15 1.99
N PRO A 232 -13.80 -27.11 2.05
CA PRO A 232 -13.06 -26.13 2.84
C PRO A 232 -13.33 -24.70 2.34
N GLY A 233 -13.20 -23.73 3.24
CA GLY A 233 -13.64 -22.34 3.05
C GLY A 233 -13.19 -21.64 1.76
N HIS A 234 -13.93 -20.61 1.37
CA HIS A 234 -13.72 -19.92 0.11
C HIS A 234 -12.58 -18.88 0.21
N ARG A 235 -11.74 -18.81 -0.82
CA ARG A 235 -10.66 -17.85 -1.05
C ARG A 235 -11.22 -16.44 -1.01
N GLY A 236 -10.59 -15.59 -0.22
CA GLY A 236 -10.84 -14.15 -0.21
C GLY A 236 -10.06 -13.39 -1.27
N GLU A 237 -10.32 -12.09 -1.31
CA GLU A 237 -9.47 -11.15 -2.03
C GLU A 237 -8.04 -11.17 -1.49
N GLY A 238 -7.08 -10.96 -2.37
CA GLY A 238 -5.66 -10.96 -2.01
C GLY A 238 -4.84 -10.11 -2.96
N ILE A 239 -3.53 -10.14 -2.74
CA ILE A 239 -2.56 -9.35 -3.51
C ILE A 239 -2.45 -9.78 -4.98
N ALA A 240 -2.95 -10.96 -5.35
CA ALA A 240 -3.00 -11.44 -6.73
C ALA A 240 -4.34 -11.18 -7.42
N GLY A 241 -5.33 -10.64 -6.72
CA GLY A 241 -6.63 -10.34 -7.31
C GLY A 241 -7.81 -10.60 -6.39
N THR A 242 -8.98 -10.55 -7.00
CA THR A 242 -10.27 -10.57 -6.34
C THR A 242 -11.08 -11.74 -6.90
N PRO A 243 -11.64 -12.61 -6.05
CA PRO A 243 -12.53 -13.67 -6.51
C PRO A 243 -13.87 -13.06 -6.93
N ARG A 244 -14.68 -13.83 -7.66
CA ARG A 244 -16.00 -13.37 -8.10
C ARG A 244 -16.95 -13.12 -6.92
N LEU A 245 -16.96 -14.03 -5.96
CA LEU A 245 -17.79 -13.95 -4.77
C LEU A 245 -16.93 -13.49 -3.60
N VAL A 246 -17.32 -12.38 -2.97
CA VAL A 246 -16.62 -11.81 -1.81
C VAL A 246 -17.58 -11.61 -0.65
N TYR A 247 -17.08 -11.68 0.57
CA TYR A 247 -17.78 -11.25 1.77
C TYR A 247 -17.29 -9.86 2.16
N ASP A 248 -18.18 -8.87 2.10
CA ASP A 248 -17.87 -7.46 2.32
C ASP A 248 -17.97 -7.01 3.79
N GLY A 249 -18.14 -7.96 4.71
CA GLY A 249 -18.37 -7.70 6.13
C GLY A 249 -19.84 -7.64 6.53
N LEU A 250 -20.77 -7.59 5.56
CA LEU A 250 -22.22 -7.64 5.80
C LEU A 250 -22.86 -8.82 5.08
N ALA A 251 -22.56 -9.00 3.80
CA ALA A 251 -23.17 -10.01 2.96
C ALA A 251 -22.18 -10.58 1.93
N ILE A 252 -22.62 -11.65 1.27
CA ILE A 252 -21.91 -12.18 0.09
C ILE A 252 -22.32 -11.33 -1.11
N ALA A 253 -21.34 -10.73 -1.78
CA ALA A 253 -21.50 -9.97 -3.01
C ALA A 253 -20.96 -10.76 -4.21
N ASP A 254 -21.74 -10.84 -5.29
CA ASP A 254 -21.28 -11.34 -6.60
C ASP A 254 -20.83 -10.15 -7.45
N LEU A 255 -19.52 -10.07 -7.70
CA LEU A 255 -18.91 -9.02 -8.51
C LEU A 255 -19.08 -9.25 -10.03
N GLY A 256 -19.65 -10.39 -10.43
CA GLY A 256 -19.84 -10.80 -11.82
C GLY A 256 -18.56 -11.15 -12.57
N THR A 257 -17.40 -10.74 -12.06
CA THR A 257 -16.07 -10.92 -12.65
C THR A 257 -15.07 -11.28 -11.55
N PHE A 258 -13.95 -11.90 -11.94
CA PHE A 258 -12.82 -12.18 -11.07
C PHE A 258 -11.53 -11.65 -11.70
N THR A 259 -10.52 -11.39 -10.88
CA THR A 259 -9.25 -10.80 -11.30
C THR A 259 -8.04 -11.60 -10.84
N TYR A 260 -8.24 -12.90 -10.58
CA TYR A 260 -7.17 -13.87 -10.42
C TYR A 260 -6.75 -14.46 -11.77
N PRO A 261 -5.46 -14.74 -11.98
CA PRO A 261 -4.97 -15.51 -13.14
C PRO A 261 -5.52 -16.94 -13.11
N GLY A 262 -5.88 -17.54 -14.25
CA GLY A 262 -6.30 -18.95 -14.34
C GLY A 262 -7.60 -19.19 -15.13
N THR A 263 -7.97 -20.46 -15.28
CA THR A 263 -9.15 -20.90 -16.06
C THR A 263 -10.42 -20.99 -15.23
N VAL A 264 -11.58 -20.82 -15.87
CA VAL A 264 -12.94 -20.88 -15.30
C VAL A 264 -13.52 -22.30 -15.13
N SER A 265 -12.69 -23.34 -15.15
CA SER A 265 -13.16 -24.74 -15.15
C SER A 265 -12.57 -25.54 -14.00
N GLY A 266 -13.45 -26.14 -13.18
CA GLY A 266 -13.10 -27.01 -12.04
C GLY A 266 -13.62 -26.48 -10.71
N ASP A 267 -13.67 -27.33 -9.69
CA ASP A 267 -14.18 -26.95 -8.34
C ASP A 267 -13.28 -25.93 -7.61
N PHE A 268 -12.04 -25.81 -8.05
CA PHE A 268 -11.01 -24.92 -7.48
C PHE A 268 -10.77 -23.66 -8.32
N ALA A 269 -11.52 -23.51 -9.41
CA ALA A 269 -11.41 -22.34 -10.26
C ALA A 269 -11.68 -21.04 -9.46
N PRO A 270 -10.99 -19.92 -9.81
CA PRO A 270 -11.09 -18.65 -9.08
C PRO A 270 -12.51 -18.05 -9.01
N ASP A 271 -13.46 -18.58 -9.79
CA ASP A 271 -14.89 -18.26 -9.72
C ASP A 271 -15.67 -19.06 -8.67
N ARG A 272 -15.18 -20.23 -8.25
CA ARG A 272 -15.78 -21.12 -7.22
C ARG A 272 -15.12 -21.00 -5.85
N GLY A 273 -13.95 -20.36 -5.79
CA GLY A 273 -13.34 -19.92 -4.54
C GLY A 273 -12.73 -21.02 -3.70
N ILE A 274 -12.55 -22.26 -4.16
CA ILE A 274 -11.88 -23.30 -3.36
C ILE A 274 -10.37 -23.24 -3.64
N GLY A 275 -9.52 -23.08 -2.62
CA GLY A 275 -8.05 -23.06 -2.78
C GLY A 275 -7.31 -22.08 -1.85
N PRO A 276 -5.99 -22.20 -1.68
CA PRO A 276 -5.24 -21.46 -0.66
C PRO A 276 -5.19 -19.96 -0.94
N PRO A 277 -5.43 -19.11 0.08
CA PRO A 277 -5.39 -17.67 -0.10
C PRO A 277 -3.97 -17.23 -0.47
N ALA A 278 -3.86 -16.35 -1.47
CA ALA A 278 -2.64 -15.61 -1.73
C ALA A 278 -2.45 -14.56 -0.63
N MET A 279 -2.04 -14.98 0.57
CA MET A 279 -1.95 -14.09 1.73
C MET A 279 -0.54 -14.12 2.32
N ARG A 280 0.28 -13.15 1.93
CA ARG A 280 1.24 -12.58 2.86
C ARG A 280 0.64 -11.28 3.38
N VAL A 281 0.08 -11.33 4.58
CA VAL A 281 -0.29 -10.15 5.36
C VAL A 281 0.98 -9.30 5.49
N VAL A 282 1.01 -8.13 4.86
CA VAL A 282 1.97 -7.10 5.24
C VAL A 282 1.44 -6.56 6.57
N PRO A 283 2.14 -6.81 7.71
CA PRO A 283 1.67 -6.31 8.99
C PRO A 283 1.58 -4.79 8.91
N VAL A 284 0.50 -4.26 9.48
CA VAL A 284 0.31 -2.83 9.77
C VAL A 284 1.56 -2.34 10.49
N CYS A 285 2.48 -1.72 9.75
CA CYS A 285 3.55 -0.95 10.37
C CYS A 285 2.93 0.36 10.81
N TRP A 286 2.69 0.47 12.12
CA TRP A 286 2.54 1.75 12.76
C TRP A 286 3.84 2.53 12.57
N MET A 287 3.85 3.48 11.64
CA MET A 287 4.87 4.52 11.59
C MET A 287 4.33 5.70 12.40
N ALA A 288 4.56 5.68 13.71
CA ALA A 288 4.44 6.88 14.53
C ALA A 288 5.76 7.66 14.41
N ALA A 289 5.81 8.66 13.54
CA ALA A 289 6.87 9.66 13.58
C ALA A 289 6.51 10.69 14.65
N ALA A 290 6.97 10.47 15.89
CA ALA A 290 6.86 11.49 16.93
C ALA A 290 8.04 12.47 16.78
N ALA A 291 7.77 13.72 16.38
CA ALA A 291 8.76 14.78 16.49
C ALA A 291 8.75 15.31 17.93
N ALA A 292 9.82 15.04 18.69
CA ALA A 292 10.01 15.62 20.02
C ALA A 292 10.55 17.05 19.90
N GLU A 293 9.84 18.01 20.49
CA GLU A 293 10.19 19.44 20.50
C GLU A 293 11.21 19.84 21.58
N VAL A 294 12.23 20.62 21.15
CA VAL A 294 12.74 21.90 21.71
C VAL A 294 13.35 21.92 23.14
N MET A 295 14.69 22.05 23.25
CA MET A 295 15.41 23.28 23.69
C MET A 295 16.95 23.09 23.94
N ALA A 296 17.73 23.93 23.23
CA ALA A 296 19.03 24.56 23.57
C ALA A 296 20.38 23.80 23.31
N PRO A 297 21.48 24.53 23.01
CA PRO A 297 22.34 24.25 21.87
C PRO A 297 23.72 23.67 22.27
N MET A 298 24.34 22.90 21.37
CA MET A 298 25.76 23.02 20.98
C MET A 298 26.18 21.85 20.07
N ALA A 299 26.65 22.24 18.89
CA ALA A 299 27.61 21.58 18.01
C ALA A 299 27.72 20.03 17.97
N VAL A 300 27.23 19.50 16.84
CA VAL A 300 27.97 18.64 15.89
C VAL A 300 28.26 17.17 16.27
N MET A 301 27.72 16.31 15.39
CA MET A 301 28.16 14.96 14.96
C MET A 301 27.59 13.72 15.67
N ALA A 302 26.42 13.31 15.16
CA ALA A 302 26.23 12.10 14.36
C ALA A 302 26.63 10.74 14.97
N ALA A 303 25.66 10.11 15.63
CA ALA A 303 25.41 8.67 15.52
C ALA A 303 24.02 8.37 16.11
N TRP A 304 23.01 8.14 15.27
CA TRP A 304 21.78 7.48 15.71
C TRP A 304 21.49 6.28 14.79
N MET A 305 21.96 5.13 15.27
CA MET A 305 21.51 3.80 14.84
C MET A 305 19.99 3.70 15.09
N MET A 306 19.22 3.54 14.02
CA MET A 306 17.81 3.17 14.13
C MET A 306 17.75 1.67 14.49
N ARG A 307 17.55 1.38 15.77
CA ARG A 307 17.41 0.01 16.29
C ARG A 307 16.02 -0.52 15.94
N LEU A 308 15.97 -1.42 14.97
CA LEU A 308 14.79 -2.21 14.62
C LEU A 308 14.39 -3.09 15.81
N ILE A 309 13.33 -2.73 16.54
CA ILE A 309 12.73 -3.63 17.54
C ILE A 309 11.81 -4.59 16.78
N ARG A 310 12.34 -5.77 16.48
CA ARG A 310 11.59 -6.90 15.94
C ARG A 310 10.72 -7.47 17.07
N ALA A 311 9.46 -7.06 17.17
CA ALA A 311 8.49 -7.73 18.04
C ALA A 311 8.19 -9.12 17.44
N THR A 312 8.77 -10.16 18.04
CA THR A 312 8.42 -11.55 17.72
C THR A 312 7.18 -11.88 18.54
N ILE A 313 6.02 -12.00 17.92
CA ILE A 313 4.79 -12.47 18.57
C ILE A 313 4.92 -14.00 18.71
N PRO A 314 4.95 -14.59 19.92
CA PRO A 314 4.95 -16.03 20.07
C PRO A 314 3.59 -16.60 19.62
N LYS A 315 3.65 -17.70 18.88
CA LYS A 315 2.49 -18.46 18.42
C LYS A 315 1.92 -19.19 19.64
N GLU A 316 0.73 -18.81 20.12
CA GLU A 316 0.04 -19.65 21.09
C GLU A 316 -0.46 -20.93 20.41
N PRO A 317 -0.35 -22.10 21.07
CA PRO A 317 -0.94 -23.33 20.58
C PRO A 317 -2.45 -23.29 20.79
N LEU A 318 -3.23 -23.51 19.73
CA LEU A 318 -4.66 -23.72 19.82
C LEU A 318 -4.95 -25.09 20.47
N PRO A 319 -6.08 -25.23 21.21
CA PRO A 319 -6.48 -26.48 21.86
C PRO A 319 -6.75 -27.63 20.89
#